data_AF-A0A4Q2Z8Z9-F1
#
_entry.id   AF-A0A4Q2Z8Z9-F1
#
_cell.length_a   1.000
_cell.length_b   1.000
_cell.length_c   1.000
_cell.angle_alpha   90.00
_cell.angle_beta   90.00
_cell.angle_gamma   90.00
#
_symmetry.space_group_name_H-M   'P 1'
#
loop_
_entity.id
_entity.type
_entity.pdbx_description
1 polymer ?
#
loop_
_entity_poly.entity_id
_entity_poly.type
_entity_poly.pdbx_seq_one_letter_code
_entity_poly.pdbx_strand_id
1 'polypeptide(L)'
;MKSGSGLRKKWLPALLVFTTGLPLGWLLRDRDHSNILKDSGFSAKPIPKHGDAAKPPADEHWNEFARKIGRAEGPDWGQMWTDLPPVDRPAAIRAMIELSGASQWEQRHQLRERMKGILNEWAGDDLDGALSAARDTSNMELRDFMIGWIKKYLVGKDFDRLLALDAEFPERYTRFGIPMVHQGLIATLEQGAAEYIAALEKAPHSGGTGIQGKFAADFDFRFAADRMAEMIQFHEHPHYLICPTNFLEEWAKRDPDAAFSWWAAKGPLPWSNLRDLILIQESNSPENAAVWLAAKIQQAPANRENIIRELGRDYPEVLTNRINAVARAMPDTAAGDAFLTDFLRYNTTPDLDRQYPMGFVFSSMSSPEVRIAAIHAVRENGGAFRVDQLTDEQLASWGISRELVMGILTGDAQ
;
A
#
# COMPACT_ATOMS: atom_id res chain seq x y z
N MET A 1 -19.14 -28.65 -34.20
CA MET A 1 -17.75 -28.40 -33.75
C MET A 1 -17.02 -27.60 -34.82
N LYS A 2 -16.97 -26.26 -34.70
CA LYS A 2 -16.18 -25.40 -35.59
C LYS A 2 -14.85 -25.08 -34.89
N SER A 3 -13.77 -25.33 -35.62
CA SER A 3 -12.37 -25.35 -35.21
C SER A 3 -11.86 -24.01 -34.65
N GLY A 4 -11.27 -24.04 -33.46
CA GLY A 4 -10.60 -22.93 -32.78
C GLY A 4 -9.21 -22.62 -33.34
N SER A 5 -9.12 -22.25 -34.62
CA SER A 5 -7.85 -21.89 -35.27
C SER A 5 -7.59 -20.38 -35.34
N GLY A 6 -8.58 -19.54 -35.00
CA GLY A 6 -8.48 -18.07 -35.11
C GLY A 6 -7.68 -17.39 -33.99
N LEU A 7 -7.73 -17.90 -32.77
CA LEU A 7 -7.04 -17.27 -31.63
C LEU A 7 -5.51 -17.47 -31.67
N ARG A 8 -5.00 -18.56 -32.24
CA ARG A 8 -3.55 -18.83 -32.22
C ARG A 8 -2.73 -17.93 -33.13
N LYS A 9 -3.32 -17.35 -34.19
CA LYS A 9 -2.59 -16.49 -35.14
C LYS A 9 -2.39 -15.04 -34.66
N LYS A 10 -3.26 -14.51 -33.81
CA LYS A 10 -3.14 -13.11 -33.32
C LYS A 10 -2.11 -12.93 -32.20
N TRP A 11 -1.86 -13.99 -31.41
CA TRP A 11 -0.96 -13.91 -30.25
C TRP A 11 0.47 -14.35 -30.54
N LEU A 12 0.73 -15.06 -31.66
CA LEU A 12 2.06 -15.54 -32.02
C LEU A 12 3.13 -14.41 -32.14
N PRO A 13 2.84 -13.24 -32.73
CA PRO A 13 3.81 -12.15 -32.81
C PRO A 13 4.12 -11.54 -31.44
N ALA A 14 3.09 -11.36 -30.60
CA ALA A 14 3.25 -10.84 -29.24
C ALA A 14 4.05 -11.80 -28.36
N LEU A 15 3.82 -13.11 -28.50
CA LEU A 15 4.54 -14.14 -27.76
C LEU A 15 6.00 -14.25 -28.22
N LEU A 16 6.28 -14.06 -29.51
CA LEU A 16 7.66 -13.98 -30.03
C LEU A 16 8.40 -12.74 -29.52
N VAL A 17 7.75 -11.57 -29.50
CA VAL A 17 8.33 -10.35 -28.90
C VAL A 17 8.60 -10.54 -27.41
N PHE A 18 7.70 -11.20 -26.67
CA PHE A 18 7.88 -11.44 -25.24
C PHE A 18 8.96 -12.49 -24.95
N THR A 19 8.99 -13.59 -25.70
CA THR A 19 9.93 -14.71 -25.45
C THR A 19 11.34 -14.47 -25.98
N THR A 20 11.51 -13.64 -27.02
CA THR A 20 12.83 -13.31 -27.56
C THR A 20 13.33 -11.92 -27.13
N GLY A 21 12.43 -10.94 -26.98
CA GLY A 21 12.78 -9.57 -26.61
C GLY A 21 13.18 -9.40 -25.13
N LEU A 22 12.56 -10.13 -24.19
CA LEU A 22 12.95 -10.07 -22.78
C LEU A 22 14.34 -10.68 -22.50
N PRO A 23 14.68 -11.87 -23.02
CA PRO A 23 16.02 -12.43 -22.84
C PRO A 23 17.11 -11.64 -23.57
N LEU A 24 16.86 -11.16 -24.81
CA LEU A 24 17.81 -10.30 -25.51
C LEU A 24 17.96 -8.94 -24.82
N GLY A 25 16.87 -8.36 -24.31
CA GLY A 25 16.90 -7.11 -23.56
C GLY A 25 17.70 -7.23 -22.26
N TRP A 26 17.61 -8.38 -21.57
CA TRP A 26 18.44 -8.69 -20.41
C TRP A 26 19.91 -8.91 -20.77
N LEU A 27 20.20 -9.67 -21.84
CA LEU A 27 21.57 -9.92 -22.33
C LEU A 27 22.26 -8.65 -22.84
N LEU A 28 21.53 -7.73 -23.47
CA LEU A 28 22.05 -6.43 -23.93
C LEU A 28 22.25 -5.46 -22.77
N ARG A 29 21.37 -5.49 -21.76
CA ARG A 29 21.51 -4.70 -20.52
C ARG A 29 22.74 -5.12 -19.70
N ASP A 30 23.03 -6.41 -19.60
CA ASP A 30 24.25 -6.90 -18.92
C ASP A 30 25.52 -6.53 -19.72
N ARG A 31 25.42 -6.44 -21.05
CA ARG A 31 26.54 -6.01 -21.90
C ARG A 31 26.86 -4.52 -21.74
N ASP A 32 25.85 -3.65 -21.62
CA ASP A 32 26.06 -2.22 -21.38
C ASP A 32 26.62 -1.93 -19.98
N HIS A 33 26.22 -2.68 -18.94
CA HIS A 33 26.85 -2.56 -17.62
C HIS A 33 28.31 -3.04 -17.58
N SER A 34 28.68 -4.01 -18.44
CA SER A 34 30.07 -4.49 -18.53
C SER A 34 31.02 -3.52 -19.26
N ASN A 35 30.49 -2.65 -20.13
CA ASN A 35 31.28 -1.67 -20.87
C ASN A 35 31.37 -0.31 -20.15
N ILE A 36 30.36 0.09 -19.38
CA ILE A 36 30.39 1.35 -18.60
C ILE A 36 31.42 1.29 -17.45
N LEU A 37 31.80 0.10 -16.97
CA LEU A 37 32.84 -0.07 -15.94
C LEU A 37 34.28 -0.09 -16.50
N LYS A 38 34.47 -0.03 -17.83
CA LYS A 38 35.81 -0.08 -18.44
C LYS A 38 36.35 1.27 -18.92
N ASP A 39 35.53 2.32 -18.98
CA ASP A 39 35.93 3.60 -19.60
C ASP A 39 35.89 4.83 -18.66
N SER A 40 35.72 4.64 -17.35
CA SER A 40 36.05 5.72 -16.40
C SER A 40 37.55 5.74 -16.15
N GLY A 41 38.28 6.55 -16.92
CA GLY A 41 39.71 6.86 -16.78
C GLY A 41 40.12 7.55 -15.47
N PHE A 42 39.38 7.33 -14.38
CA PHE A 42 39.86 7.53 -13.02
C PHE A 42 40.50 6.23 -12.54
N SER A 43 41.78 6.05 -12.88
CA SER A 43 42.65 5.25 -12.03
C SER A 43 42.72 5.98 -10.69
N ALA A 44 41.80 5.65 -9.79
CA ALA A 44 42.02 5.91 -8.39
C ALA A 44 43.33 5.20 -8.05
N LYS A 45 44.39 5.99 -7.82
CA LYS A 45 45.62 5.50 -7.20
C LYS A 45 45.20 4.55 -6.09
N PRO A 46 45.77 3.33 -5.98
CA PRO A 46 45.41 2.41 -4.92
C PRO A 46 45.55 3.18 -3.61
N ILE A 47 44.42 3.46 -2.97
CA ILE A 47 44.41 4.03 -1.64
C ILE A 47 45.12 2.96 -0.81
N PRO A 48 46.26 3.26 -0.17
CA PRO A 48 46.91 2.30 0.70
C PRO A 48 45.86 1.87 1.72
N LYS A 49 45.53 0.56 1.72
CA LYS A 49 44.75 -0.03 2.79
C LYS A 49 45.44 0.37 4.08
N HIS A 50 44.80 1.23 4.87
CA HIS A 50 45.29 1.53 6.21
C HIS A 50 45.30 0.22 7.00
N GLY A 51 46.51 -0.25 7.29
CA GLY A 51 46.77 -1.32 8.25
C GLY A 51 46.47 -2.72 7.74
N ASP A 52 47.40 -3.30 6.97
CA ASP A 52 47.71 -4.72 7.10
C ASP A 52 48.35 -4.95 8.49
N ALA A 53 47.56 -4.77 9.55
CA ALA A 53 47.75 -5.60 10.73
C ALA A 53 47.20 -6.96 10.32
N ALA A 54 48.06 -7.98 10.29
CA ALA A 54 47.61 -9.35 10.12
C ALA A 54 46.44 -9.59 11.08
N LYS A 55 45.22 -9.71 10.53
CA LYS A 55 44.09 -10.18 11.31
C LYS A 55 44.55 -11.52 11.91
N PRO A 56 44.39 -11.75 13.22
CA PRO A 56 44.57 -13.11 13.73
C PRO A 56 43.68 -14.01 12.85
N PRO A 57 44.19 -15.16 12.38
CA PRO A 57 43.39 -16.02 11.52
C PRO A 57 42.08 -16.27 12.25
N ALA A 58 40.94 -15.96 11.62
CA ALA A 58 39.66 -16.45 12.10
C ALA A 58 39.86 -17.95 12.29
N ASP A 59 39.81 -18.40 13.55
CA ASP A 59 40.34 -19.70 13.91
C ASP A 59 39.78 -20.77 12.95
N GLU A 60 40.64 -21.64 12.44
CA GLU A 60 40.27 -22.61 11.40
C GLU A 60 39.03 -23.44 11.80
N HIS A 61 38.82 -23.63 13.10
CA HIS A 61 37.64 -24.26 13.66
C HIS A 61 36.33 -23.48 13.40
N TRP A 62 36.34 -22.14 13.40
CA TRP A 62 35.15 -21.34 13.05
C TRP A 62 34.84 -21.38 11.57
N ASN A 63 35.88 -21.40 10.73
CA ASN A 63 35.72 -21.60 9.29
C ASN A 63 35.17 -22.99 8.97
N GLU A 64 35.61 -24.01 9.69
CA GLU A 64 35.05 -25.36 9.59
C GLU A 64 33.60 -25.42 10.09
N PHE A 65 33.31 -24.75 11.21
CA PHE A 65 31.95 -24.62 11.74
C PHE A 65 31.01 -23.96 10.72
N ALA A 66 31.41 -22.84 10.13
CA ALA A 66 30.64 -22.14 9.10
C ALA A 66 30.34 -23.03 7.88
N ARG A 67 31.32 -23.83 7.44
CA ARG A 67 31.13 -24.80 6.35
C ARG A 67 30.18 -25.93 6.72
N LYS A 68 30.27 -26.44 7.97
CA LYS A 68 29.37 -27.48 8.48
C LYS A 68 27.94 -26.95 8.59
N ILE A 69 27.75 -25.77 9.21
CA ILE A 69 26.46 -25.10 9.25
C ILE A 69 25.94 -24.82 7.86
N GLY A 70 26.78 -24.47 6.87
CA GLY A 70 26.37 -24.24 5.48
C GLY A 70 25.94 -25.50 4.72
N ARG A 71 26.18 -26.71 5.26
CA ARG A 71 25.83 -28.01 4.65
C ARG A 71 24.83 -28.84 5.46
N ALA A 72 24.62 -28.53 6.74
CA ALA A 72 23.67 -29.22 7.62
C ALA A 72 22.22 -29.08 7.13
N GLU A 73 21.34 -30.05 7.37
CA GLU A 73 19.93 -30.01 6.96
C GLU A 73 19.00 -29.72 8.14
N GLY A 74 17.93 -28.94 7.90
CA GLY A 74 16.78 -28.77 8.79
C GLY A 74 17.11 -28.60 10.29
N PRO A 75 16.84 -29.58 11.16
CA PRO A 75 17.07 -29.47 12.62
C PRO A 75 18.55 -29.38 13.04
N ASP A 76 19.46 -29.92 12.23
CA ASP A 76 20.86 -30.13 12.63
C ASP A 76 21.61 -28.83 12.84
N TRP A 77 21.36 -27.82 12.00
CA TRP A 77 22.04 -26.52 12.16
C TRP A 77 21.50 -25.72 13.35
N GLY A 78 20.21 -25.85 13.68
CA GLY A 78 19.61 -25.19 14.85
C GLY A 78 20.18 -25.75 16.15
N GLN A 79 20.39 -27.07 16.21
CA GLN A 79 21.05 -27.71 17.34
C GLN A 79 22.53 -27.29 17.44
N MET A 80 23.26 -27.29 16.31
CA MET A 80 24.65 -26.80 16.27
C MET A 80 24.80 -25.36 16.75
N TRP A 81 23.82 -24.50 16.51
CA TRP A 81 23.82 -23.13 17.01
C TRP A 81 23.46 -23.04 18.50
N THR A 82 22.46 -23.82 18.94
CA THR A 82 22.01 -23.83 20.33
C THR A 82 23.08 -24.35 21.28
N ASP A 83 23.85 -25.36 20.84
CA ASP A 83 24.96 -25.96 21.58
C ASP A 83 26.19 -25.03 21.69
N LEU A 84 26.20 -23.91 20.96
CA LEU A 84 27.31 -22.97 20.93
C LEU A 84 27.24 -22.01 22.14
N PRO A 85 28.29 -21.95 22.99
CA PRO A 85 28.34 -21.02 24.11
C PRO A 85 28.11 -19.57 23.66
N PRO A 86 27.38 -18.73 24.42
CA PRO A 86 27.11 -17.34 24.03
C PRO A 86 28.36 -16.52 23.69
N VAL A 87 29.47 -16.77 24.38
CA VAL A 87 30.76 -16.10 24.15
C VAL A 87 31.37 -16.40 22.76
N ASP A 88 31.02 -17.54 22.19
CA ASP A 88 31.58 -18.05 20.93
C ASP A 88 30.73 -17.67 19.71
N ARG A 89 29.46 -17.32 19.93
CA ARG A 89 28.49 -16.91 18.89
C ARG A 89 28.99 -15.78 17.99
N PRO A 90 29.64 -14.71 18.51
CA PRO A 90 30.20 -13.66 17.65
C PRO A 90 31.28 -14.17 16.67
N ALA A 91 32.14 -15.09 17.10
CA ALA A 91 33.24 -15.61 16.28
C ALA A 91 32.72 -16.58 15.21
N ALA A 92 31.77 -17.44 15.57
CA ALA A 92 31.07 -18.31 14.62
C ALA A 92 30.35 -17.53 13.52
N ILE A 93 29.66 -16.45 13.90
CA ILE A 93 29.00 -15.53 12.96
C ILE A 93 30.02 -14.86 12.05
N ARG A 94 31.11 -14.29 12.59
CA ARG A 94 32.19 -13.70 11.77
C ARG A 94 32.77 -14.68 10.73
N ALA A 95 32.90 -15.96 11.06
CA ALA A 95 33.37 -16.95 10.08
C ALA A 95 32.32 -17.28 9.00
N MET A 96 31.04 -17.43 9.36
CA MET A 96 29.96 -17.61 8.37
C MET A 96 29.87 -16.43 7.41
N ILE A 97 30.07 -15.25 7.97
CA ILE A 97 30.14 -13.98 7.26
C ILE A 97 31.25 -13.97 6.22
N GLU A 98 32.49 -14.32 6.62
CA GLU A 98 33.64 -14.34 5.72
C GLU A 98 33.47 -15.38 4.61
N LEU A 99 32.89 -16.53 4.94
CA LEU A 99 32.59 -17.61 3.98
C LEU A 99 31.50 -17.22 2.96
N SER A 100 30.51 -16.42 3.38
CA SER A 100 29.42 -15.95 2.50
C SER A 100 29.92 -15.03 1.38
N GLY A 101 31.03 -14.31 1.58
CA GLY A 101 31.64 -13.46 0.54
C GLY A 101 32.37 -14.26 -0.55
N ALA A 102 32.85 -15.45 -0.23
CA ALA A 102 33.75 -16.24 -1.09
C ALA A 102 33.09 -17.46 -1.77
N SER A 103 31.84 -17.79 -1.45
CA SER A 103 31.17 -19.03 -1.88
C SER A 103 30.38 -18.91 -3.19
N GLN A 104 30.02 -20.05 -3.80
CA GLN A 104 29.18 -20.12 -5.00
C GLN A 104 27.76 -19.61 -4.73
N TRP A 105 27.03 -19.15 -5.76
CA TRP A 105 25.72 -18.49 -5.61
C TRP A 105 24.70 -19.26 -4.74
N GLU A 106 24.56 -20.57 -4.95
CA GLU A 106 23.59 -21.39 -4.20
C GLU A 106 23.99 -21.57 -2.72
N GLN A 107 25.27 -21.79 -2.45
CA GLN A 107 25.81 -21.87 -1.08
C GLN A 107 25.69 -20.53 -0.35
N ARG A 108 25.85 -19.41 -1.05
CA ARG A 108 25.62 -18.07 -0.51
C ARG A 108 24.18 -17.86 -0.09
N HIS A 109 23.22 -18.32 -0.88
CA HIS A 109 21.80 -18.21 -0.52
C HIS A 109 21.44 -19.07 0.70
N GLN A 110 21.84 -20.34 0.72
CA GLN A 110 21.55 -21.23 1.85
C GLN A 110 22.19 -20.74 3.16
N LEU A 111 23.45 -20.29 3.09
CA LEU A 111 24.14 -19.73 4.24
C LEU A 111 23.49 -18.43 4.71
N ARG A 112 23.08 -17.55 3.78
CA ARG A 112 22.32 -16.34 4.12
C ARG A 112 21.03 -16.68 4.85
N GLU A 113 20.22 -17.62 4.36
CA GLU A 113 18.97 -18.01 5.05
C GLU A 113 19.23 -18.52 6.48
N ARG A 114 20.28 -19.31 6.68
CA ARG A 114 20.67 -19.80 8.02
C ARG A 114 21.13 -18.68 8.93
N MET A 115 21.94 -17.75 8.41
CA MET A 115 22.34 -16.56 9.15
C MET A 115 21.13 -15.73 9.60
N LYS A 116 20.03 -15.68 8.83
CA LYS A 116 18.80 -15.00 9.27
C LYS A 116 18.19 -15.67 10.49
N GLY A 117 18.05 -16.99 10.46
CA GLY A 117 17.53 -17.78 11.59
C GLY A 117 18.36 -17.54 12.85
N ILE A 118 19.68 -17.69 12.71
CA ILE A 118 20.63 -17.48 13.79
C ILE A 118 20.58 -16.05 14.34
N LEU A 119 20.54 -15.03 13.50
CA LEU A 119 20.47 -13.64 13.95
C LEU A 119 19.15 -13.34 14.69
N ASN A 120 18.03 -13.93 14.27
CA ASN A 120 16.76 -13.80 14.97
C ASN A 120 16.80 -14.48 16.35
N GLU A 121 17.34 -15.70 16.42
CA GLU A 121 17.50 -16.43 17.70
C GLU A 121 18.45 -15.69 18.63
N TRP A 122 19.58 -15.21 18.11
CA TRP A 122 20.54 -14.45 18.90
C TRP A 122 19.99 -13.13 19.38
N ALA A 123 19.31 -12.35 18.53
CA ALA A 123 18.64 -11.14 18.97
C ALA A 123 17.56 -11.43 20.04
N GLY A 124 17.00 -12.65 20.02
CA GLY A 124 16.15 -13.22 21.07
C GLY A 124 16.83 -13.38 22.41
N ASP A 125 18.00 -14.02 22.42
CA ASP A 125 18.73 -14.38 23.62
C ASP A 125 19.59 -13.23 24.18
N ASP A 126 20.26 -12.49 23.30
CA ASP A 126 21.29 -11.48 23.59
C ASP A 126 21.36 -10.45 22.45
N LEU A 127 20.40 -9.52 22.47
CA LEU A 127 20.30 -8.43 21.52
C LEU A 127 21.54 -7.52 21.50
N ASP A 128 22.15 -7.25 22.66
CA ASP A 128 23.32 -6.38 22.76
C ASP A 128 24.57 -7.04 22.16
N GLY A 129 24.78 -8.33 22.38
CA GLY A 129 25.84 -9.09 21.71
C GLY A 129 25.66 -9.13 20.20
N ALA A 130 24.43 -9.36 19.71
CA ALA A 130 24.12 -9.34 18.27
C ALA A 130 24.41 -7.96 17.65
N LEU A 131 24.00 -6.88 18.32
CA LEU A 131 24.27 -5.50 17.89
C LEU A 131 25.77 -5.16 17.90
N SER A 132 26.49 -5.54 18.96
CA SER A 132 27.94 -5.34 19.03
C SER A 132 28.64 -6.04 17.88
N ALA A 133 28.29 -7.30 17.60
CA ALA A 133 28.87 -8.05 16.48
C ALA A 133 28.56 -7.41 15.12
N ALA A 134 27.35 -6.86 14.95
CA ALA A 134 27.00 -6.12 13.74
C ALA A 134 27.82 -4.82 13.60
N ARG A 135 28.02 -4.06 14.69
CA ARG A 135 28.82 -2.82 14.68
C ARG A 135 30.30 -3.07 14.38
N ASP A 136 30.86 -4.12 14.96
CA ASP A 136 32.28 -4.48 14.84
C ASP A 136 32.66 -5.03 13.47
N THR A 137 31.69 -5.39 12.63
CA THR A 137 32.02 -5.94 11.32
C THR A 137 32.53 -4.88 10.36
N SER A 138 33.66 -5.13 9.70
CA SER A 138 34.27 -4.22 8.74
C SER A 138 33.62 -4.27 7.35
N ASN A 139 32.77 -5.26 7.07
CA ASN A 139 32.09 -5.42 5.78
C ASN A 139 30.73 -4.70 5.81
N MET A 140 30.57 -3.65 4.99
CA MET A 140 29.35 -2.83 4.97
C MET A 140 28.09 -3.58 4.50
N GLU A 141 28.15 -4.35 3.40
CA GLU A 141 26.99 -5.08 2.88
C GLU A 141 26.42 -6.04 3.92
N LEU A 142 27.34 -6.66 4.64
CA LEU A 142 27.01 -7.57 5.72
C LEU A 142 26.50 -6.84 6.96
N ARG A 143 27.12 -5.71 7.34
CA ARG A 143 26.61 -4.90 8.45
C ARG A 143 25.15 -4.55 8.18
N ASP A 144 24.86 -4.08 6.98
CA ASP A 144 23.51 -3.75 6.53
C ASP A 144 22.58 -4.98 6.62
N PHE A 145 23.07 -6.17 6.23
CA PHE A 145 22.34 -7.43 6.41
C PHE A 145 22.03 -7.73 7.88
N MET A 146 23.04 -7.72 8.77
CA MET A 146 22.87 -8.02 10.19
C MET A 146 21.92 -7.02 10.86
N ILE A 147 22.16 -5.73 10.66
CA ILE A 147 21.32 -4.66 11.19
C ILE A 147 19.89 -4.77 10.66
N GLY A 148 19.70 -5.09 9.38
CA GLY A 148 18.38 -5.29 8.80
C GLY A 148 17.59 -6.42 9.49
N TRP A 149 18.24 -7.53 9.84
CA TRP A 149 17.60 -8.63 10.56
C TRP A 149 17.37 -8.32 12.04
N ILE A 150 18.27 -7.61 12.69
CA ILE A 150 18.07 -7.15 14.07
C ILE A 150 16.89 -6.16 14.13
N LYS A 151 16.82 -5.18 13.20
CA LYS A 151 15.65 -4.29 13.07
C LYS A 151 14.36 -5.08 12.88
N LYS A 152 14.37 -6.08 12.00
CA LYS A 152 13.22 -6.95 11.78
C LYS A 152 12.82 -7.72 13.04
N TYR A 153 13.78 -8.18 13.83
CA TYR A 153 13.51 -8.82 15.11
C TYR A 153 12.81 -7.86 16.10
N LEU A 154 13.16 -6.58 16.09
CA LEU A 154 12.61 -5.56 16.98
C LEU A 154 11.17 -5.13 16.63
N VAL A 155 10.72 -5.39 15.39
CA VAL A 155 9.33 -5.12 14.97
C VAL A 155 8.35 -5.83 15.90
N GLY A 156 7.46 -5.05 16.52
CA GLY A 156 6.46 -5.55 17.48
C GLY A 156 7.01 -5.89 18.88
N LYS A 157 8.31 -5.70 19.14
CA LYS A 157 8.93 -5.98 20.45
C LYS A 157 9.43 -4.73 21.16
N ASP A 158 10.20 -3.90 20.48
CA ASP A 158 10.83 -2.71 21.08
C ASP A 158 10.98 -1.62 20.02
N PHE A 159 9.99 -0.73 19.96
CA PHE A 159 9.94 0.33 18.96
C PHE A 159 10.98 1.44 19.22
N ASP A 160 11.23 1.78 20.49
CA ASP A 160 12.21 2.83 20.83
C ASP A 160 13.63 2.39 20.42
N ARG A 161 13.97 1.12 20.62
CA ARG A 161 15.26 0.57 20.19
C ARG A 161 15.34 0.41 18.68
N LEU A 162 14.23 0.11 18.01
CA LEU A 162 14.15 0.12 16.54
C LEU A 162 14.42 1.53 15.98
N LEU A 163 13.83 2.57 16.57
CA LEU A 163 14.07 3.97 16.18
C LEU A 163 15.52 4.38 16.40
N ALA A 164 16.10 4.06 17.57
CA ALA A 164 17.50 4.36 17.86
C ALA A 164 18.43 3.68 16.84
N LEU A 165 18.14 2.43 16.48
CA LEU A 165 18.92 1.68 15.50
C LEU A 165 18.74 2.22 14.07
N ASP A 166 17.56 2.72 13.73
CA ASP A 166 17.31 3.37 12.43
C ASP A 166 18.03 4.71 12.30
N ALA A 167 18.11 5.48 13.38
CA ALA A 167 18.90 6.71 13.40
C ALA A 167 20.41 6.43 13.26
N GLU A 168 20.92 5.37 13.89
CA GLU A 168 22.34 4.97 13.79
C GLU A 168 22.68 4.38 12.40
N PHE A 169 21.78 3.57 11.85
CA PHE A 169 21.94 2.91 10.56
C PHE A 169 20.72 3.14 9.67
N PRO A 170 20.58 4.32 9.04
CA PRO A 170 19.42 4.63 8.20
C PRO A 170 19.28 3.64 7.05
N GLU A 171 18.05 3.22 6.74
CA GLU A 171 17.80 2.37 5.58
C GLU A 171 18.15 3.13 4.27
N ARG A 172 19.20 2.68 3.58
CA ARG A 172 19.70 3.33 2.35
C ARG A 172 18.96 2.90 1.07
N TYR A 173 18.21 1.80 1.12
CA TYR A 173 17.57 1.20 -0.06
C TYR A 173 16.18 0.62 0.25
N THR A 174 15.13 1.44 0.14
CA THR A 174 13.74 0.99 0.08
C THR A 174 13.12 1.38 -1.26
N ARG A 175 13.75 0.97 -2.37
CA ARG A 175 13.21 1.30 -3.70
C ARG A 175 11.81 0.69 -3.94
N PHE A 176 11.46 -0.37 -3.22
CA PHE A 176 10.18 -1.10 -3.33
C PHE A 176 9.72 -1.78 -2.01
N GLY A 177 10.28 -1.41 -0.86
CA GLY A 177 10.00 -2.05 0.44
C GLY A 177 9.41 -1.08 1.45
N ILE A 178 8.58 -1.59 2.36
CA ILE A 178 8.08 -0.80 3.48
C ILE A 178 9.18 -0.69 4.55
N PRO A 179 9.60 0.52 4.96
CA PRO A 179 10.63 0.69 5.98
C PRO A 179 10.33 -0.10 7.25
N MET A 180 11.35 -0.67 7.91
CA MET A 180 11.14 -1.47 9.13
C MET A 180 10.50 -0.64 10.25
N VAL A 181 10.81 0.66 10.31
CA VAL A 181 10.18 1.58 11.27
C VAL A 181 8.67 1.67 11.06
N HIS A 182 8.18 1.63 9.80
CA HIS A 182 6.74 1.65 9.54
C HIS A 182 6.11 0.34 10.02
N GLN A 183 6.76 -0.81 9.79
CA GLN A 183 6.29 -2.10 10.30
C GLN A 183 6.28 -2.13 11.84
N GLY A 184 7.32 -1.59 12.48
CA GLY A 184 7.40 -1.49 13.94
C GLY A 184 6.30 -0.62 14.54
N LEU A 185 6.04 0.54 13.93
CA LEU A 185 4.94 1.42 14.31
C LEU A 185 3.58 0.71 14.14
N ILE A 186 3.33 0.09 13.00
CA ILE A 186 2.06 -0.61 12.74
C ILE A 186 1.86 -1.80 13.69
N ALA A 187 2.93 -2.45 14.14
CA ALA A 187 2.83 -3.52 15.14
C ALA A 187 2.36 -3.04 16.53
N THR A 188 2.50 -1.73 16.85
CA THR A 188 1.99 -1.18 18.11
C THR A 188 0.47 -1.08 18.17
N LEU A 189 -0.22 -1.21 17.03
CA LEU A 189 -1.70 -1.24 16.98
C LEU A 189 -2.30 -2.42 17.76
N GLU A 190 -1.56 -3.53 17.89
CA GLU A 190 -1.97 -4.68 18.69
C GLU A 190 -1.83 -4.41 20.21
N GLN A 191 -1.07 -3.39 20.60
CA GLN A 191 -0.83 -3.02 22.00
C GLN A 191 -1.89 -2.07 22.55
N GLY A 192 -2.48 -1.24 21.68
CA GLY A 192 -3.51 -0.28 22.07
C GLY A 192 -3.41 1.03 21.30
N ALA A 193 -4.46 1.84 21.41
CA ALA A 193 -4.52 3.14 20.73
C ALA A 193 -3.53 4.15 21.34
N ALA A 194 -3.32 4.13 22.65
CA ALA A 194 -2.39 5.01 23.33
C ALA A 194 -0.93 4.74 22.94
N GLU A 195 -0.56 3.46 22.92
CA GLU A 195 0.75 2.96 22.52
C GLU A 195 1.04 3.30 21.06
N TYR A 196 0.05 3.10 20.18
CA TYR A 196 0.16 3.48 18.77
C TYR A 196 0.38 4.98 18.58
N ILE A 197 -0.39 5.83 19.25
CA ILE A 197 -0.24 7.28 19.13
C ILE A 197 1.12 7.74 19.70
N ALA A 198 1.55 7.21 20.83
CA ALA A 198 2.86 7.53 21.40
C ALA A 198 4.02 7.10 20.48
N ALA A 199 3.87 5.96 19.79
CA ALA A 199 4.84 5.51 18.78
C ALA A 199 4.79 6.40 17.52
N LEU A 200 3.61 6.79 17.07
CA LEU A 200 3.41 7.65 15.90
C LEU A 200 4.07 9.02 16.09
N GLU A 201 3.96 9.61 17.29
CA GLU A 201 4.59 10.89 17.64
C GLU A 201 6.12 10.86 17.59
N LYS A 202 6.73 9.69 17.81
CA LYS A 202 8.19 9.49 17.77
C LYS A 202 8.69 9.11 16.38
N ALA A 203 7.83 8.59 15.52
CA ALA A 203 8.23 8.01 14.25
C ALA A 203 8.78 9.09 13.29
N PRO A 204 9.83 8.78 12.51
CA PRO A 204 10.35 9.69 11.50
C PRO A 204 9.31 9.90 10.40
N HIS A 205 9.04 11.18 10.09
CA HIS A 205 8.19 11.58 8.97
C HIS A 205 8.83 11.08 7.67
N SER A 206 8.23 10.08 7.06
CA SER A 206 8.74 9.49 5.83
C SER A 206 7.56 9.08 4.97
N GLY A 207 7.62 9.46 3.68
CA GLY A 207 6.62 9.03 2.71
C GLY A 207 6.55 7.51 2.70
N GLY A 208 5.40 6.98 3.11
CA GLY A 208 5.19 5.55 3.28
C GLY A 208 4.23 4.97 2.26
N THR A 209 4.49 3.72 1.88
CA THR A 209 3.45 2.85 1.35
C THR A 209 2.55 2.41 2.51
N GLY A 210 1.24 2.48 2.33
CA GLY A 210 0.33 2.11 3.38
C GLY A 210 0.37 0.60 3.68
N ILE A 211 0.46 0.24 4.97
CA ILE A 211 0.44 -1.15 5.47
C ILE A 211 -0.89 -1.40 6.18
N GLN A 212 -1.45 -2.60 6.03
CA GLN A 212 -2.54 -3.03 6.89
C GLN A 212 -2.01 -3.35 8.30
N GLY A 213 -2.76 -2.92 9.31
CA GLY A 213 -2.48 -3.18 10.72
C GLY A 213 -3.42 -4.22 11.32
N LYS A 214 -3.01 -4.79 12.45
CA LYS A 214 -3.87 -5.59 13.33
C LYS A 214 -4.11 -4.79 14.61
N PHE A 215 -5.35 -4.77 15.07
CA PHE A 215 -5.79 -3.88 16.15
C PHE A 215 -6.15 -4.70 17.39
N ALA A 216 -5.78 -4.21 18.57
CA ALA A 216 -6.23 -4.74 19.86
C ALA A 216 -7.77 -4.84 19.92
N ALA A 217 -8.32 -5.80 20.65
CA ALA A 217 -9.78 -6.00 20.72
C ALA A 217 -10.53 -4.79 21.33
N ASP A 218 -9.88 -4.08 22.23
CA ASP A 218 -10.33 -2.87 22.93
C ASP A 218 -9.72 -1.58 22.36
N PHE A 219 -9.11 -1.65 21.16
CA PHE A 219 -8.52 -0.49 20.50
C PHE A 219 -9.51 0.68 20.37
N ASP A 220 -9.16 1.82 20.95
CA ASP A 220 -9.93 3.06 20.87
C ASP A 220 -9.67 3.78 19.54
N PHE A 221 -10.44 3.40 18.52
CA PHE A 221 -10.35 4.00 17.19
C PHE A 221 -10.65 5.51 17.19
N ARG A 222 -11.57 5.96 18.05
CA ARG A 222 -11.95 7.38 18.07
C ARG A 222 -10.80 8.22 18.59
N PHE A 223 -10.21 7.83 19.71
CA PHE A 223 -9.02 8.48 20.25
C PHE A 223 -7.89 8.51 19.23
N ALA A 224 -7.57 7.36 18.62
CA ALA A 224 -6.50 7.29 17.62
C ALA A 224 -6.79 8.18 16.39
N ALA A 225 -8.03 8.18 15.90
CA ALA A 225 -8.44 9.00 14.75
C ALA A 225 -8.32 10.49 15.05
N ASP A 226 -8.81 10.94 16.22
CA ASP A 226 -8.72 12.33 16.65
C ASP A 226 -7.26 12.79 16.73
N ARG A 227 -6.38 11.97 17.32
CA ARG A 227 -4.94 12.27 17.42
C ARG A 227 -4.22 12.27 16.08
N MET A 228 -4.53 11.33 15.18
CA MET A 228 -3.99 11.34 13.81
C MET A 228 -4.42 12.58 13.03
N ALA A 229 -5.70 12.97 13.13
CA ALA A 229 -6.23 14.16 12.47
C ALA A 229 -5.57 15.44 13.00
N GLU A 230 -5.31 15.53 14.30
CA GLU A 230 -4.55 16.63 14.88
C GLU A 230 -3.13 16.70 14.30
N MET A 231 -2.40 15.59 14.27
CA MET A 231 -1.04 15.56 13.69
C MET A 231 -1.04 16.02 12.23
N ILE A 232 -2.00 15.57 11.43
CA ILE A 232 -2.15 15.98 10.02
C ILE A 232 -2.24 17.51 9.87
N GLN A 233 -2.94 18.20 10.78
CA GLN A 233 -3.11 19.66 10.71
C GLN A 233 -1.82 20.43 10.99
N PHE A 234 -0.89 19.87 11.76
CA PHE A 234 0.34 20.54 12.17
C PHE A 234 1.55 20.22 11.26
N HIS A 235 1.37 19.37 10.24
CA HIS A 235 2.46 18.96 9.37
C HIS A 235 2.39 19.59 7.98
N GLU A 236 3.53 20.09 7.49
CA GLU A 236 3.67 20.66 6.13
C GLU A 236 3.35 19.62 5.03
N HIS A 237 3.45 18.33 5.35
CA HIS A 237 3.19 17.22 4.43
C HIS A 237 2.32 16.13 5.08
N PRO A 238 0.99 16.29 5.06
CA PRO A 238 0.02 15.32 5.61
C PRO A 238 0.19 13.86 5.15
N HIS A 239 0.71 13.67 3.93
CA HIS A 239 0.92 12.35 3.32
C HIS A 239 2.14 11.58 3.88
N TYR A 240 2.90 12.18 4.79
CA TYR A 240 4.06 11.54 5.45
C TYR A 240 3.72 10.96 6.83
N LEU A 241 2.46 11.06 7.26
CA LEU A 241 1.98 10.36 8.45
C LEU A 241 1.78 8.87 8.13
N ILE A 242 2.36 8.00 8.94
CA ILE A 242 2.27 6.54 8.76
C ILE A 242 0.97 6.03 9.40
N CYS A 243 -0.07 5.93 8.60
CA CYS A 243 -1.39 5.41 9.00
C CYS A 243 -1.59 3.95 8.52
N PRO A 244 -2.30 3.08 9.26
CA PRO A 244 -2.71 1.80 8.70
C PRO A 244 -3.74 1.99 7.57
N THR A 245 -3.61 1.23 6.48
CA THR A 245 -4.52 1.34 5.31
C THR A 245 -5.92 0.79 5.56
N ASN A 246 -6.08 -0.06 6.56
CA ASN A 246 -7.35 -0.66 6.94
C ASN A 246 -7.96 0.01 8.19
N PHE A 247 -7.55 1.22 8.58
CA PHE A 247 -8.00 1.85 9.82
C PHE A 247 -9.54 2.01 9.87
N LEU A 248 -10.13 2.69 8.89
CA LEU A 248 -11.58 2.89 8.84
C LEU A 248 -12.33 1.57 8.59
N GLU A 249 -11.75 0.65 7.83
CA GLU A 249 -12.33 -0.67 7.61
C GLU A 249 -12.48 -1.43 8.93
N GLU A 250 -11.41 -1.51 9.73
CA GLU A 250 -11.42 -2.22 11.02
C GLU A 250 -12.28 -1.51 12.08
N TRP A 251 -12.34 -0.17 12.05
CA TRP A 251 -13.29 0.57 12.88
C TRP A 251 -14.73 0.23 12.49
N ALA A 252 -15.05 0.25 11.20
CA ALA A 252 -16.40 0.00 10.72
C ALA A 252 -16.90 -1.43 10.98
N LYS A 253 -16.00 -2.42 11.11
CA LYS A 253 -16.34 -3.77 11.56
C LYS A 253 -16.91 -3.79 12.98
N ARG A 254 -16.51 -2.84 13.84
CA ARG A 254 -16.91 -2.77 15.25
C ARG A 254 -18.06 -1.79 15.48
N ASP A 255 -17.94 -0.60 14.93
CA ASP A 255 -18.93 0.47 15.06
C ASP A 255 -18.97 1.32 13.76
N PRO A 256 -19.77 0.90 12.76
CA PRO A 256 -19.84 1.60 11.47
C PRO A 256 -20.45 3.00 11.59
N ASP A 257 -21.35 3.21 12.56
CA ASP A 257 -21.99 4.51 12.74
C ASP A 257 -21.01 5.51 13.36
N ALA A 258 -20.24 5.13 14.37
CA ALA A 258 -19.21 5.99 14.94
C ALA A 258 -18.11 6.30 13.92
N ALA A 259 -17.64 5.30 13.16
CA ALA A 259 -16.63 5.49 12.12
C ALA A 259 -17.11 6.47 11.03
N PHE A 260 -18.35 6.29 10.56
CA PHE A 260 -18.95 7.20 9.59
C PHE A 260 -19.15 8.61 10.15
N SER A 261 -19.70 8.75 11.36
CA SER A 261 -19.92 10.06 11.98
C SER A 261 -18.61 10.82 12.17
N TRP A 262 -17.53 10.13 12.54
CA TRP A 262 -16.21 10.73 12.62
C TRP A 262 -15.71 11.19 11.26
N TRP A 263 -15.74 10.30 10.26
CA TRP A 263 -15.32 10.61 8.89
C TRP A 263 -16.11 11.78 8.29
N ALA A 264 -17.43 11.83 8.50
CA ALA A 264 -18.29 12.89 8.00
C ALA A 264 -17.98 14.26 8.65
N ALA A 265 -17.51 14.26 9.91
CA ALA A 265 -17.18 15.48 10.66
C ALA A 265 -15.75 15.98 10.41
N LYS A 266 -14.79 15.07 10.18
CA LYS A 266 -13.36 15.39 10.13
C LYS A 266 -12.74 15.22 8.73
N GLY A 267 -13.39 14.52 7.82
CA GLY A 267 -12.86 14.16 6.51
C GLY A 267 -12.01 12.88 6.52
N PRO A 268 -11.36 12.54 5.39
CA PRO A 268 -10.57 11.33 5.26
C PRO A 268 -9.22 11.43 5.99
N LEU A 269 -8.81 10.31 6.61
CA LEU A 269 -7.42 10.09 7.01
C LEU A 269 -6.59 9.61 5.80
N PRO A 270 -5.25 9.71 5.83
CA PRO A 270 -4.39 9.12 4.81
C PRO A 270 -4.76 7.66 4.55
N TRP A 271 -4.91 7.32 3.28
CA TRP A 271 -5.26 5.97 2.80
C TRP A 271 -6.59 5.40 3.31
N SER A 272 -7.43 6.21 3.95
CA SER A 272 -8.75 5.81 4.42
C SER A 272 -9.83 6.69 3.81
N ASN A 273 -10.86 6.10 3.22
CA ASN A 273 -11.94 6.84 2.56
C ASN A 273 -13.31 6.19 2.80
N LEU A 274 -14.36 6.81 2.25
CA LEU A 274 -15.74 6.35 2.44
C LEU A 274 -15.96 4.91 1.95
N ARG A 275 -15.24 4.47 0.92
CA ARG A 275 -15.32 3.10 0.38
C ARG A 275 -15.01 2.06 1.44
N ASP A 276 -14.02 2.32 2.29
CA ASP A 276 -13.59 1.37 3.33
C ASP A 276 -14.71 1.12 4.35
N LEU A 277 -15.52 2.15 4.63
CA LEU A 277 -16.72 2.04 5.46
C LEU A 277 -17.84 1.27 4.75
N ILE A 278 -18.06 1.55 3.47
CA ILE A 278 -19.13 0.94 2.67
C ILE A 278 -18.88 -0.54 2.43
N LEU A 279 -17.65 -0.93 2.09
CA LEU A 279 -17.31 -2.32 1.76
C LEU A 279 -17.67 -3.29 2.89
N ILE A 280 -17.52 -2.87 4.15
CA ILE A 280 -17.89 -3.68 5.30
C ILE A 280 -19.40 -3.89 5.37
N GLN A 281 -20.19 -2.84 5.15
CA GLN A 281 -21.64 -2.97 5.10
C GLN A 281 -22.09 -3.84 3.92
N GLU A 282 -21.49 -3.64 2.74
CA GLU A 282 -21.79 -4.41 1.53
C GLU A 282 -21.44 -5.90 1.68
N SER A 283 -20.37 -6.22 2.42
CA SER A 283 -19.97 -7.60 2.70
C SER A 283 -21.00 -8.34 3.56
N ASN A 284 -21.73 -7.63 4.41
CA ASN A 284 -22.81 -8.19 5.23
C ASN A 284 -24.12 -8.30 4.43
N SER A 285 -24.52 -7.23 3.76
CA SER A 285 -25.66 -7.20 2.83
C SER A 285 -25.60 -5.94 1.96
N PRO A 286 -25.48 -6.07 0.62
CA PRO A 286 -25.49 -4.92 -0.29
C PRO A 286 -26.75 -4.06 -0.16
N GLU A 287 -27.90 -4.68 0.13
CA GLU A 287 -29.18 -3.99 0.29
C GLU A 287 -29.21 -3.17 1.59
N ASN A 288 -28.74 -3.76 2.69
CA ASN A 288 -28.66 -3.04 3.97
C ASN A 288 -27.62 -1.90 3.90
N ALA A 289 -26.52 -2.10 3.18
CA ALA A 289 -25.53 -1.06 2.94
C ALA A 289 -26.14 0.13 2.18
N ALA A 290 -26.98 -0.14 1.17
CA ALA A 290 -27.69 0.90 0.44
C ALA A 290 -28.68 1.66 1.32
N VAL A 291 -29.45 0.97 2.16
CA VAL A 291 -30.39 1.58 3.13
C VAL A 291 -29.63 2.43 4.15
N TRP A 292 -28.55 1.90 4.71
CA TRP A 292 -27.70 2.62 5.65
C TRP A 292 -27.13 3.89 5.02
N LEU A 293 -26.55 3.79 3.83
CA LEU A 293 -25.97 4.92 3.11
C LEU A 293 -27.02 5.96 2.72
N ALA A 294 -28.21 5.54 2.28
CA ALA A 294 -29.34 6.43 2.00
C ALA A 294 -29.75 7.22 3.26
N ALA A 295 -29.84 6.55 4.41
CA ALA A 295 -30.11 7.21 5.68
C ALA A 295 -29.00 8.21 6.05
N LYS A 296 -27.72 7.86 5.88
CA LYS A 296 -26.58 8.76 6.16
C LYS A 296 -26.56 10.00 5.27
N ILE A 297 -26.90 9.85 3.98
CA ILE A 297 -27.00 10.95 3.01
C ILE A 297 -28.10 11.97 3.40
N GLN A 298 -29.10 11.54 4.17
CA GLN A 298 -30.21 12.39 4.62
C GLN A 298 -30.01 12.98 6.01
N GLN A 299 -29.03 12.51 6.77
CA GLN A 299 -28.78 13.00 8.12
C GLN A 299 -28.18 14.41 8.09
N ALA A 300 -28.87 15.41 8.65
CA ALA A 300 -28.26 16.70 9.00
C ALA A 300 -27.34 16.52 10.23
N PRO A 301 -26.16 17.17 10.31
CA PRO A 301 -25.56 18.12 9.37
C PRO A 301 -24.53 17.46 8.42
N ALA A 302 -24.69 16.18 8.06
CA ALA A 302 -23.71 15.50 7.22
C ALA A 302 -23.51 16.28 5.91
N ASN A 303 -22.25 16.47 5.51
CA ASN A 303 -21.93 17.15 4.25
C ASN A 303 -22.31 16.21 3.08
N ARG A 304 -23.60 16.25 2.72
CA ARG A 304 -24.22 15.45 1.65
C ARG A 304 -23.40 15.51 0.36
N GLU A 305 -22.91 16.69 0.00
CA GLU A 305 -22.03 16.87 -1.15
C GLU A 305 -20.74 16.05 -1.01
N ASN A 306 -20.06 16.10 0.14
CA ASN A 306 -18.84 15.34 0.37
C ASN A 306 -19.07 13.83 0.26
N ILE A 307 -20.16 13.31 0.84
CA ILE A 307 -20.54 11.90 0.72
C ILE A 307 -20.71 11.52 -0.76
N ILE A 308 -21.47 12.33 -1.50
CA ILE A 308 -21.81 12.06 -2.90
C ILE A 308 -20.58 12.16 -3.82
N ARG A 309 -19.65 13.09 -3.56
CA ARG A 309 -18.37 13.19 -4.28
C ARG A 309 -17.48 11.98 -4.02
N GLU A 310 -17.43 11.50 -2.78
CA GLU A 310 -16.59 10.36 -2.41
C GLU A 310 -17.14 9.05 -2.99
N LEU A 311 -18.47 8.91 -3.08
CA LEU A 311 -19.09 7.79 -3.81
C LEU A 311 -18.65 7.72 -5.27
N GLY A 312 -18.45 8.84 -5.95
CA GLY A 312 -18.05 8.88 -7.35
C GLY A 312 -16.57 8.56 -7.62
N ARG A 313 -15.77 8.24 -6.59
CA ARG A 313 -14.35 7.88 -6.74
C ARG A 313 -14.11 6.41 -7.09
N ASP A 314 -15.14 5.59 -7.07
CA ASP A 314 -15.05 4.15 -7.35
C ASP A 314 -15.04 3.81 -8.85
N TYR A 315 -14.75 2.56 -9.17
CA TYR A 315 -14.78 2.07 -10.55
C TYR A 315 -16.22 2.01 -11.11
N PRO A 316 -16.41 2.31 -12.40
CA PRO A 316 -17.68 2.22 -13.12
C PRO A 316 -18.64 1.08 -12.78
N GLU A 317 -18.10 -0.15 -12.71
CA GLU A 317 -18.88 -1.36 -12.52
C GLU A 317 -19.49 -1.43 -11.12
N VAL A 318 -18.77 -0.88 -10.13
CA VAL A 318 -19.22 -0.78 -8.73
C VAL A 318 -20.23 0.35 -8.59
N LEU A 319 -19.97 1.49 -9.24
CA LEU A 319 -20.83 2.68 -9.16
C LEU A 319 -22.26 2.38 -9.61
N THR A 320 -22.43 1.70 -10.75
CA THR A 320 -23.78 1.46 -11.31
C THR A 320 -24.69 0.74 -10.31
N ASN A 321 -24.21 -0.36 -9.72
CA ASN A 321 -25.01 -1.16 -8.79
C ASN A 321 -25.27 -0.41 -7.49
N ARG A 322 -24.23 0.21 -6.92
CA ARG A 322 -24.32 0.90 -5.63
C ARG A 322 -25.25 2.11 -5.71
N ILE A 323 -25.06 2.97 -6.71
CA ILE A 323 -25.83 4.22 -6.85
C ILE A 323 -27.30 3.91 -7.11
N ASN A 324 -27.61 2.90 -7.95
CA ASN A 324 -28.98 2.48 -8.18
C ASN A 324 -29.62 1.89 -6.92
N ALA A 325 -28.89 1.10 -6.14
CA ALA A 325 -29.39 0.54 -4.89
C ALA A 325 -29.69 1.66 -3.86
N VAL A 326 -28.79 2.63 -3.71
CA VAL A 326 -28.98 3.79 -2.81
C VAL A 326 -30.19 4.61 -3.24
N ALA A 327 -30.35 4.89 -4.53
CA ALA A 327 -31.51 5.64 -5.03
C ALA A 327 -32.84 4.94 -4.72
N ARG A 328 -32.89 3.61 -4.85
CA ARG A 328 -34.08 2.80 -4.49
C ARG A 328 -34.32 2.73 -2.99
N ALA A 329 -33.28 2.86 -2.18
CA ALA A 329 -33.36 2.85 -0.73
C ALA A 329 -33.76 4.21 -0.14
N MET A 330 -33.87 5.25 -0.97
CA MET A 330 -34.43 6.54 -0.55
C MET A 330 -35.93 6.39 -0.17
N PRO A 331 -36.48 7.25 0.70
CA PRO A 331 -37.85 7.18 1.20
C PRO A 331 -38.92 7.16 0.13
N ASP A 332 -38.68 7.83 -0.99
CA ASP A 332 -39.58 7.89 -2.13
C ASP A 332 -38.81 8.14 -3.45
N THR A 333 -39.54 8.04 -4.57
CA THR A 333 -39.01 8.25 -5.92
C THR A 333 -38.40 9.64 -6.10
N ALA A 334 -38.99 10.69 -5.51
CA ALA A 334 -38.51 12.05 -5.67
C ALA A 334 -37.18 12.27 -4.93
N ALA A 335 -37.03 11.69 -3.73
CA ALA A 335 -35.78 11.67 -2.98
C ALA A 335 -34.69 10.86 -3.72
N GLY A 336 -35.08 9.75 -4.36
CA GLY A 336 -34.22 8.98 -5.28
C GLY A 336 -33.71 9.83 -6.44
N ASP A 337 -34.61 10.51 -7.15
CA ASP A 337 -34.29 11.39 -8.27
C ASP A 337 -33.40 12.57 -7.86
N ALA A 338 -33.66 13.17 -6.69
CA ALA A 338 -32.85 14.24 -6.14
C ALA A 338 -31.42 13.77 -5.82
N PHE A 339 -31.26 12.57 -5.24
CA PHE A 339 -29.95 11.97 -5.03
C PHE A 339 -29.20 11.70 -6.34
N LEU A 340 -29.87 11.12 -7.35
CA LEU A 340 -29.25 10.86 -8.65
C LEU A 340 -28.83 12.16 -9.35
N THR A 341 -29.63 13.22 -9.22
CA THR A 341 -29.32 14.55 -9.72
C THR A 341 -28.08 15.14 -9.04
N ASP A 342 -28.01 15.09 -7.71
CA ASP A 342 -26.83 15.52 -6.96
C ASP A 342 -25.58 14.70 -7.34
N PHE A 343 -25.74 13.40 -7.51
CA PHE A 343 -24.65 12.51 -7.91
C PHE A 343 -24.05 12.90 -9.26
N LEU A 344 -24.88 13.22 -10.26
CA LEU A 344 -24.41 13.78 -11.52
C LEU A 344 -23.72 15.13 -11.29
N ARG A 345 -24.43 16.08 -10.66
CA ARG A 345 -23.95 17.45 -10.43
C ARG A 345 -22.53 17.48 -9.85
N TYR A 346 -22.25 16.65 -8.84
CA TYR A 346 -20.99 16.68 -8.12
C TYR A 346 -19.86 15.83 -8.73
N ASN A 347 -20.18 14.89 -9.63
CA ASN A 347 -19.19 13.96 -10.19
C ASN A 347 -18.94 14.12 -11.70
N THR A 348 -19.62 15.07 -12.36
CA THR A 348 -19.35 15.43 -13.76
C THR A 348 -18.38 16.61 -13.85
N THR A 349 -17.10 16.42 -13.51
CA THR A 349 -16.06 17.47 -13.64
C THR A 349 -15.31 17.37 -14.97
N PRO A 350 -14.68 18.44 -15.50
CA PRO A 350 -13.99 18.45 -16.80
C PRO A 350 -12.79 17.49 -16.94
N ASP A 351 -12.34 16.86 -15.86
CA ASP A 351 -11.27 15.86 -15.91
C ASP A 351 -11.82 14.53 -16.49
N LEU A 352 -11.54 14.31 -17.77
CA LEU A 352 -12.25 13.41 -18.68
C LEU A 352 -12.05 11.92 -18.41
N ASP A 353 -10.99 11.53 -17.70
CA ASP A 353 -10.62 10.12 -17.51
C ASP A 353 -11.57 9.35 -16.58
N ARG A 354 -12.46 10.04 -15.85
CA ARG A 354 -13.44 9.43 -14.92
C ARG A 354 -14.89 9.45 -15.40
N GLN A 355 -15.20 10.06 -16.55
CA GLN A 355 -16.59 10.27 -17.02
C GLN A 355 -17.25 9.05 -17.70
N TYR A 356 -16.52 7.96 -17.87
CA TYR A 356 -16.81 6.97 -18.90
C TYR A 356 -18.08 6.09 -18.76
N PRO A 357 -18.92 6.17 -17.70
CA PRO A 357 -20.22 5.52 -17.77
C PRO A 357 -21.36 6.17 -16.97
N MET A 358 -21.37 7.49 -16.72
CA MET A 358 -22.44 8.10 -15.90
C MET A 358 -23.84 8.05 -16.52
N GLY A 359 -23.96 7.59 -17.78
CA GLY A 359 -25.23 7.38 -18.47
C GLY A 359 -26.21 6.44 -17.75
N PHE A 360 -25.72 5.49 -16.93
CA PHE A 360 -26.60 4.62 -16.15
C PHE A 360 -27.49 5.42 -15.18
N VAL A 361 -27.04 6.60 -14.72
CA VAL A 361 -27.78 7.41 -13.75
C VAL A 361 -29.11 7.87 -14.36
N PHE A 362 -29.12 8.27 -15.63
CA PHE A 362 -30.33 8.69 -16.33
C PHE A 362 -31.35 7.56 -16.48
N SER A 363 -30.89 6.31 -16.70
CA SER A 363 -31.80 5.16 -16.78
C SER A 363 -32.49 4.85 -15.46
N SER A 364 -31.95 5.33 -14.34
CA SER A 364 -32.51 5.11 -13.01
C SER A 364 -33.41 6.24 -12.51
N MET A 365 -33.48 7.36 -13.25
CA MET A 365 -34.37 8.46 -12.96
C MET A 365 -35.80 8.15 -13.41
N SER A 366 -36.79 8.68 -12.69
CA SER A 366 -38.18 8.29 -12.85
C SER A 366 -38.84 8.80 -14.15
N SER A 367 -38.46 9.98 -14.65
CA SER A 367 -39.13 10.60 -15.80
C SER A 367 -38.17 11.41 -16.70
N PRO A 368 -38.56 11.69 -17.96
CA PRO A 368 -37.80 12.56 -18.85
C PRO A 368 -37.58 13.98 -18.28
N GLU A 369 -38.57 14.54 -17.60
CA GLU A 369 -38.51 15.88 -17.00
C GLU A 369 -37.42 15.96 -15.92
N VAL A 370 -37.30 14.92 -15.09
CA VAL A 370 -36.25 14.80 -14.07
C VAL A 370 -34.87 14.73 -14.73
N ARG A 371 -34.74 13.94 -15.82
CA ARG A 371 -33.47 13.81 -16.56
C ARG A 371 -33.04 15.15 -17.15
N ILE A 372 -33.98 15.90 -17.71
CA ILE A 372 -33.74 17.26 -18.23
C ILE A 372 -33.27 18.19 -17.09
N ALA A 373 -33.98 18.20 -15.95
CA ALA A 373 -33.60 18.99 -14.79
C ALA A 373 -32.19 18.65 -14.29
N ALA A 374 -31.80 17.37 -14.29
CA ALA A 374 -30.47 16.95 -13.92
C ALA A 374 -29.38 17.43 -14.88
N ILE A 375 -29.67 17.46 -16.20
CA ILE A 375 -28.75 18.02 -17.20
C ILE A 375 -28.55 19.53 -16.98
N HIS A 376 -29.62 20.26 -16.65
CA HIS A 376 -29.50 21.66 -16.23
C HIS A 376 -28.62 21.82 -15.00
N ALA A 377 -28.81 21.00 -13.97
CA ALA A 377 -28.00 21.04 -12.74
C ALA A 377 -26.51 20.75 -13.01
N VAL A 378 -26.20 19.81 -13.91
CA VAL A 378 -24.83 19.54 -14.36
C VAL A 378 -24.21 20.78 -15.00
N ARG A 379 -24.92 21.43 -15.93
CA ARG A 379 -24.44 22.65 -16.59
C ARG A 379 -24.24 23.81 -15.60
N GLU A 380 -25.21 24.06 -14.73
CA GLU A 380 -25.14 25.14 -13.75
C GLU A 380 -23.94 25.00 -12.81
N ASN A 381 -23.49 23.76 -12.56
CA ASN A 381 -22.30 23.46 -11.77
C ASN A 381 -20.98 23.53 -12.57
N GLY A 382 -21.03 23.98 -13.83
CA GLY A 382 -19.86 24.01 -14.73
C GLY A 382 -19.37 22.60 -15.13
N GLY A 383 -20.23 21.59 -14.96
CA GLY A 383 -19.91 20.22 -15.31
C GLY A 383 -19.96 19.97 -16.81
N ALA A 384 -19.31 18.90 -17.24
CA ALA A 384 -19.32 18.45 -18.62
C ALA A 384 -19.84 17.01 -18.71
N PHE A 385 -20.63 16.73 -19.74
CA PHE A 385 -21.20 15.41 -20.00
C PHE A 385 -20.94 14.99 -21.44
N ARG A 386 -20.39 13.79 -21.63
CA ARG A 386 -19.98 13.23 -22.93
C ARG A 386 -21.19 12.65 -23.69
N VAL A 387 -22.01 13.54 -24.24
CA VAL A 387 -23.20 13.18 -25.05
C VAL A 387 -22.80 12.35 -26.28
N ASP A 388 -21.59 12.56 -26.81
CA ASP A 388 -21.01 11.81 -27.93
C ASP A 388 -20.87 10.31 -27.66
N GLN A 389 -20.85 9.89 -26.39
CA GLN A 389 -20.77 8.47 -26.00
C GLN A 389 -22.14 7.79 -25.83
N LEU A 390 -23.22 8.55 -25.91
CA LEU A 390 -24.57 8.00 -25.89
C LEU A 390 -25.05 7.77 -27.32
N THR A 391 -25.83 6.73 -27.53
CA THR A 391 -26.56 6.49 -28.78
C THR A 391 -27.89 7.25 -28.78
N ASP A 392 -28.42 7.57 -29.96
CA ASP A 392 -29.73 8.21 -30.07
C ASP A 392 -30.83 7.28 -29.57
N GLU A 393 -30.66 5.96 -29.74
CA GLU A 393 -31.56 4.95 -29.18
C GLU A 393 -31.57 4.99 -27.64
N GLN A 394 -30.41 5.16 -27.00
CA GLN A 394 -30.33 5.31 -25.54
C GLN A 394 -31.06 6.58 -25.07
N LEU A 395 -30.80 7.72 -25.71
CA LEU A 395 -31.46 8.99 -25.38
C LEU A 395 -32.99 8.89 -25.59
N ALA A 396 -33.42 8.29 -26.69
CA ALA A 396 -34.83 8.05 -26.96
C ALA A 396 -35.47 7.12 -25.92
N SER A 397 -34.75 6.09 -25.46
CA SER A 397 -35.22 5.21 -24.36
C SER A 397 -35.40 5.96 -23.04
N TRP A 398 -34.71 7.10 -22.88
CA TRP A 398 -34.84 8.01 -21.75
C TRP A 398 -35.84 9.15 -22.01
N GLY A 399 -36.53 9.15 -23.15
CA GLY A 399 -37.51 10.17 -23.52
C GLY A 399 -36.91 11.55 -23.79
N ILE A 400 -35.62 11.64 -24.15
CA ILE A 400 -34.93 12.90 -24.47
C ILE A 400 -34.25 12.78 -25.84
N SER A 401 -33.99 13.90 -26.52
CA SER A 401 -33.26 13.92 -27.80
C SER A 401 -31.85 14.48 -27.64
N ARG A 402 -30.95 14.12 -28.56
CA ARG A 402 -29.57 14.65 -28.56
C ARG A 402 -29.56 16.17 -28.71
N GLU A 403 -30.40 16.71 -29.59
CA GLU A 403 -30.51 18.14 -29.85
C GLU A 403 -30.89 18.90 -28.58
N LEU A 404 -31.84 18.37 -27.81
CA LEU A 404 -32.25 18.95 -26.53
C LEU A 404 -31.10 18.94 -25.52
N VAL A 405 -30.43 17.80 -25.33
CA VAL A 405 -29.32 17.68 -24.37
C VAL A 405 -28.18 18.62 -24.75
N MET A 406 -27.80 18.65 -26.03
CA MET A 406 -26.75 19.54 -26.54
C MET A 406 -27.14 21.01 -26.38
N GLY A 407 -28.36 21.39 -26.75
CA GLY A 407 -28.85 22.76 -26.60
C GLY A 407 -28.85 23.23 -25.15
N ILE A 408 -29.18 22.34 -24.19
CA ILE A 408 -29.05 22.66 -22.77
C ILE A 408 -27.59 22.86 -22.41
N LEU A 409 -26.68 21.94 -22.75
CA LEU A 409 -25.27 21.97 -22.34
C LEU A 409 -24.47 23.12 -22.98
N THR A 410 -24.74 23.47 -24.25
CA THR A 410 -24.06 24.58 -24.95
C THR A 410 -24.68 25.94 -24.65
N GLY A 411 -25.92 25.97 -24.15
CA GLY A 411 -26.66 27.19 -23.88
C GLY A 411 -27.42 27.76 -25.05
N ASP A 412 -27.61 26.97 -26.11
CA ASP A 412 -28.31 27.37 -27.34
C ASP A 412 -29.83 27.11 -27.30
N ALA A 413 -30.34 26.42 -26.27
CA ALA A 413 -31.78 26.20 -26.08
C ALA A 413 -32.44 27.41 -25.37
N GLN A 414 -33.19 28.22 -26.13
CA GLN A 414 -34.21 29.16 -25.64
C GLN A 414 -35.61 28.61 -25.91
#